data_AF-A0A834SQZ0-F1
#
_entry.id   AF-A0A834SQZ0-F1
#
_cell.length_a   1.000
_cell.length_b   1.000
_cell.length_c   1.000
_cell.angle_alpha   90.00
_cell.angle_beta   90.00
_cell.angle_gamma   90.00
#
_symmetry.space_group_name_H-M   'P 1'
#
loop_
_entity.id
_entity.type
_entity.pdbx_description
1 polymer ?
#
loop_
_entity_poly.entity_id
_entity_poly.type
_entity_poly.pdbx_seq_one_letter_code
_entity_poly.pdbx_strand_id
1 'polypeptide(L)'
;MAAYKVKLIGPDGKENEFEAPDDTYILDAAENAGMELPYSCRVSGSVDQSDGSFLDDNQMKDGYLLTCVSYPTSDLVIHTHKENDLY
;
A
#
# COMPACT_ATOMS: atom_id res chain seq x y z
N MET A 1 19.66 -1.97 4.52
CA MET A 1 18.29 -1.46 4.38
C MET A 1 18.06 -1.29 2.90
N ALA A 2 17.17 -2.09 2.34
CA ALA A 2 16.69 -1.86 0.98
C ALA A 2 15.59 -0.79 1.04
N ALA A 3 15.52 0.07 0.05
CA ALA A 3 14.39 0.96 -0.14
C ALA A 3 13.77 0.62 -1.49
N TYR A 4 12.44 0.58 -1.52
CA TYR A 4 11.68 0.26 -2.71
C TYR A 4 10.87 1.46 -3.15
N LYS A 5 10.68 1.58 -4.47
CA LYS A 5 9.90 2.67 -5.04
C LYS A 5 8.42 2.32 -4.96
N VAL A 6 7.66 3.16 -4.28
CA VAL A 6 6.21 3.01 -4.14
C VAL A 6 5.52 4.12 -4.91
N LYS A 7 4.69 3.75 -5.88
CA LYS A 7 3.80 4.66 -6.60
C LYS A 7 2.39 4.54 -6.05
N LEU A 8 1.76 5.64 -5.66
CA LEU A 8 0.37 5.73 -5.26
C LEU A 8 -0.44 6.36 -6.38
N ILE A 9 -1.54 5.74 -6.75
CA ILE A 9 -2.49 6.23 -7.73
C ILE A 9 -3.78 6.56 -6.98
N GLY A 10 -4.13 7.84 -6.94
CA GLY A 10 -5.38 8.35 -6.36
C GLY A 10 -6.60 8.06 -7.25
N PRO A 11 -7.82 8.25 -6.71
CA PRO A 11 -9.07 8.07 -7.45
C PRO A 11 -9.19 9.02 -8.65
N ASP A 12 -8.58 10.21 -8.55
CA ASP A 12 -8.54 11.22 -9.62
C ASP A 12 -7.47 10.92 -10.69
N GLY A 13 -6.79 9.78 -10.60
CA GLY A 13 -5.66 9.43 -11.45
C GLY A 13 -4.35 10.15 -11.08
N LYS A 14 -4.33 10.89 -9.96
CA LYS A 14 -3.13 11.57 -9.46
C LYS A 14 -2.11 10.53 -8.99
N GLU A 15 -0.95 10.51 -9.63
CA GLU A 15 0.16 9.65 -9.25
C GLU A 15 1.11 10.39 -8.31
N ASN A 16 1.54 9.72 -7.24
CA ASN A 16 2.59 10.20 -6.36
C ASN A 16 3.61 9.08 -6.16
N GLU A 17 4.90 9.40 -6.09
CA GLU A 17 5.96 8.40 -5.92
C GLU A 17 6.81 8.77 -4.72
N PHE A 18 7.18 7.78 -3.91
CA PHE A 18 8.06 7.92 -2.76
C PHE A 18 8.91 6.66 -2.57
N GLU A 19 9.98 6.78 -1.79
CA GLU A 19 10.80 5.64 -1.38
C GLU A 19 10.33 5.14 -0.01
N ALA A 20 10.06 3.84 0.06
CA ALA A 20 9.66 3.17 1.28
C ALA A 20 10.75 2.15 1.68
N PRO A 21 11.38 2.31 2.86
CA PRO A 21 12.28 1.31 3.41
C PRO A 21 11.60 -0.04 3.62
N ASP A 22 12.37 -1.12 3.53
CA ASP A 22 11.92 -2.50 3.76
C ASP A 22 11.50 -2.79 5.21
N ASP A 23 11.87 -1.92 6.15
CA ASP A 23 11.57 -2.00 7.57
C ASP A 23 10.53 -0.97 8.07
N THR A 24 9.89 -0.24 7.15
CA THR A 24 8.92 0.82 7.46
C THR A 24 7.58 0.52 6.80
N TYR A 25 6.48 0.80 7.50
CA TYR A 25 5.16 0.68 6.91
C TYR A 25 4.98 1.64 5.73
N ILE A 26 4.30 1.17 4.69
CA ILE A 26 4.03 1.97 3.48
C ILE A 26 3.27 3.26 3.83
N LEU A 27 2.33 3.20 4.77
CA LEU A 27 1.60 4.38 5.24
C LEU A 27 2.53 5.40 5.91
N ASP A 28 3.36 4.97 6.85
CA ASP A 28 4.30 5.85 7.56
C ASP A 28 5.31 6.49 6.60
N ALA A 29 5.80 5.72 5.62
CA ALA A 29 6.70 6.23 4.59
C ALA A 29 6.01 7.26 3.68
N ALA A 30 4.73 7.07 3.36
CA ALA A 30 3.93 8.04 2.61
C ALA A 30 3.68 9.33 3.42
N GLU A 31 3.33 9.21 4.70
CA GLU A 31 3.11 10.36 5.60
C GLU A 31 4.40 11.19 5.79
N ASN A 32 5.55 10.52 5.96
CA ASN A 32 6.86 11.18 6.01
C ASN A 32 7.22 11.90 4.70
N ALA A 33 6.73 11.40 3.56
CA ALA A 33 6.86 12.07 2.27
C ALA A 33 5.87 13.24 2.08
N GLY A 34 5.05 13.54 3.09
CA GLY A 34 4.03 14.59 3.06
C GLY A 34 2.75 14.20 2.31
N MET A 35 2.49 12.90 2.16
CA MET A 35 1.28 12.38 1.52
C MET A 35 0.28 11.92 2.59
N GLU A 36 -0.95 12.43 2.54
CA GLU A 36 -2.05 11.92 3.35
C GLU A 36 -2.79 10.83 2.58
N LEU A 37 -2.80 9.60 3.12
CA LEU A 37 -3.50 8.46 2.55
C LEU A 37 -4.68 8.05 3.43
N PRO A 38 -5.84 7.70 2.85
CA PRO A 38 -6.88 7.04 3.61
C PRO A 38 -6.49 5.59 3.93
N TYR A 39 -7.05 5.07 5.01
CA TYR A 39 -7.01 3.64 5.33
C TYR A 39 -7.78 2.85 4.25
N SER A 40 -7.23 1.72 3.80
CA SER A 40 -7.73 0.83 2.71
C SER A 40 -7.32 1.20 1.27
N CYS A 41 -6.23 0.57 0.80
CA CYS A 41 -5.66 0.75 -0.54
C CYS A 41 -5.34 -0.61 -1.19
N ARG A 42 -5.52 -0.73 -2.51
CA ARG A 42 -5.19 -1.92 -3.33
C ARG A 42 -3.79 -1.78 -3.93
N VAL A 43 -3.04 -2.86 -4.17
CA VAL A 43 -1.68 -2.79 -4.78
C VAL A 43 -1.52 -3.81 -5.87
N SER A 44 -0.77 -3.45 -6.89
CA SER A 44 -0.05 -4.37 -7.76
C SER A 44 1.41 -4.47 -7.29
N GLY A 45 1.80 -5.66 -6.80
CA GLY A 45 3.13 -5.96 -6.25
C GLY A 45 3.04 -6.93 -5.05
N SER A 46 4.16 -7.16 -4.35
CA SER A 46 4.22 -8.08 -3.20
C SER A 46 4.52 -7.33 -1.91
N VAL A 47 3.69 -7.53 -0.90
CA VAL A 47 3.85 -6.95 0.44
C VAL A 47 3.81 -8.04 1.50
N ASP A 48 4.54 -7.85 2.59
CA ASP A 48 4.32 -8.64 3.81
C ASP A 48 3.28 -7.93 4.68
N GLN A 49 2.14 -8.59 4.89
CA GLN A 49 1.02 -8.10 5.69
C GLN A 49 0.62 -9.09 6.79
N SER A 50 1.58 -9.87 7.29
CA SER A 50 1.37 -10.90 8.31
C SER A 50 0.69 -10.39 9.60
N ASP A 51 0.78 -9.09 9.87
CA ASP A 51 0.16 -8.42 11.03
C ASP A 51 -1.30 -7.98 10.79
N GLY A 52 -1.81 -8.07 9.55
CA GLY A 52 -3.16 -7.69 9.17
C GLY A 52 -4.16 -8.85 9.22
N SER A 53 -5.27 -8.69 9.96
CA SER A 53 -6.31 -9.74 10.09
C SER A 53 -7.64 -9.39 9.44
N PHE A 54 -7.71 -8.32 8.64
CA PHE A 54 -8.98 -7.77 8.13
C PHE A 54 -9.38 -8.29 6.74
N LEU A 55 -8.41 -8.67 5.91
CA LEU A 55 -8.67 -9.18 4.56
C LEU A 55 -8.73 -10.71 4.56
N ASP A 56 -9.68 -11.26 3.81
CA ASP A 56 -9.73 -12.70 3.55
C ASP A 56 -8.75 -13.14 2.45
N ASP A 57 -8.51 -14.45 2.35
CA ASP A 57 -7.56 -15.03 1.39
C ASP A 57 -7.88 -14.70 -0.08
N ASN A 58 -9.15 -14.44 -0.43
CA ASN A 58 -9.53 -14.10 -1.79
C ASN A 58 -9.23 -12.63 -2.08
N GLN A 59 -9.52 -11.73 -1.13
CA GLN A 59 -9.16 -10.32 -1.22
C GLN A 59 -7.64 -10.14 -1.33
N MET A 60 -6.87 -10.92 -0.56
CA MET A 60 -5.41 -10.93 -0.67
C MET A 60 -4.94 -11.42 -2.06
N LYS A 61 -5.57 -12.46 -2.62
CA LYS A 61 -5.28 -12.95 -3.99
C LYS A 61 -5.64 -11.94 -5.09
N ASP A 62 -6.67 -11.13 -4.86
CA ASP A 62 -7.13 -10.09 -5.79
C ASP A 62 -6.26 -8.81 -5.75
N GLY A 63 -5.22 -8.81 -4.89
CA GLY A 63 -4.24 -7.73 -4.75
C GLY A 63 -4.64 -6.64 -3.75
N TYR A 64 -5.58 -6.92 -2.85
CA TYR A 64 -5.88 -6.00 -1.74
C TYR A 64 -4.87 -6.18 -0.60
N LEU A 65 -4.54 -5.07 0.06
CA LEU A 65 -3.75 -5.05 1.29
C LEU A 65 -4.16 -3.90 2.19
N LEU A 66 -3.58 -3.89 3.37
CA LEU A 66 -3.71 -2.84 4.35
C LEU A 66 -2.38 -2.08 4.43
N THR A 67 -2.31 -0.88 3.86
CA THR A 67 -1.10 -0.05 3.85
C THR A 67 -0.57 0.30 5.23
N CYS A 68 -1.43 0.28 6.26
CA CYS A 68 -1.07 0.53 7.66
C CYS A 68 -0.27 -0.61 8.32
N VAL A 69 -0.24 -1.81 7.73
CA VAL A 69 0.45 -2.99 8.28
C VAL A 69 1.23 -3.75 7.20
N SER A 70 1.52 -3.09 6.07
CA SER A 70 2.21 -3.70 4.94
C SER A 70 3.62 -3.15 4.79
N TYR A 71 4.59 -4.04 4.65
CA TYR A 71 5.97 -3.71 4.30
C TYR A 71 6.23 -3.96 2.81
N PRO A 72 6.96 -3.07 2.12
CA PRO A 72 7.31 -3.27 0.72
C PRO A 72 8.42 -4.34 0.60
N THR A 73 8.25 -5.29 -0.32
CA THR A 73 9.29 -6.30 -0.63
C THR A 73 9.86 -6.17 -2.04
N SER A 74 9.31 -5.24 -2.83
CA SER A 74 9.71 -4.89 -4.19
C SER A 74 9.15 -3.50 -4.53
N ASP A 75 9.45 -2.99 -5.73
CA ASP A 75 8.78 -1.79 -6.24
C ASP A 75 7.27 -2.05 -6.43
N LEU A 76 6.43 -1.12 -5.96
CA LEU A 76 4.98 -1.29 -5.88
C LEU A 76 4.23 -0.18 -6.63
N VAL A 77 3.08 -0.53 -7.19
CA VAL A 77 2.08 0.45 -7.65
C VAL A 77 0.77 0.21 -6.91
N ILE A 78 0.33 1.19 -6.13
CA ILE A 78 -0.77 1.13 -5.17
C ILE A 78 -1.92 1.99 -5.66
N HIS A 79 -3.07 1.39 -5.93
CA HIS A 79 -4.32 2.10 -6.14
C HIS A 79 -5.00 2.37 -4.80
N THR A 80 -5.00 3.64 -4.40
CA THR A 80 -5.52 4.07 -3.11
C THR A 80 -7.04 4.27 -3.14
N HIS A 81 -7.69 4.44 -1.99
CA HIS A 81 -9.13 4.71 -1.89
C HIS A 81 -10.01 3.57 -2.46
N LYS A 82 -9.63 2.33 -2.17
CA LYS A 82 -10.28 1.13 -2.73
C LYS A 82 -11.20 0.40 -1.74
N GLU A 83 -11.50 1.04 -0.61
CA GLU A 83 -12.40 0.52 0.43
C GLU A 83 -13.78 0.16 -0.11
N ASN A 84 -14.36 1.00 -0.98
CA ASN A 84 -15.67 0.74 -1.57
C ASN A 84 -15.70 -0.50 -2.47
N ASP A 85 -14.55 -0.99 -2.96
CA ASP A 85 -14.48 -2.20 -3.78
C ASP A 85 -14.46 -3.48 -2.91
N LEU A 86 -14.39 -3.35 -1.57
CA LEU A 86 -14.42 -4.47 -0.61
C LEU A 86 -15.83 -4.85 -0.13
N TYR A 87 -16.86 -4.10 -0.53
CA TYR A 87 -18.28 -4.33 -0.22
C TYR A 87 -19.08 -4.73 -1.46
#